data_AF-A0A2P7TQQ6-F1
#
_entry.id   AF-A0A2P7TQQ6-F1
#
_cell.length_a   1.000
_cell.length_b   1.000
_cell.length_c   1.000
_cell.angle_alpha   90.00
_cell.angle_beta   90.00
_cell.angle_gamma   90.00
#
_symmetry.space_group_name_H-M   'P 1'
#
loop_
_entity.id
_entity.type
_entity.pdbx_description
1 polymer ?
#
loop_
_entity_poly.entity_id
_entity_poly.type
_entity_poly.pdbx_seq_one_letter_code
_entity_poly.pdbx_strand_id
1 'polypeptide(L)'
;MNHVATTTKHPNTPPGLRRGLVPITCLPRLLACLKTATTAIRYAPGVAALLICLYGCNPAPGNGTPNVQASDTAAYFNLNRFFNQEITRLQNSKTGLQKTAALNQESETKTLKEVNWQKELSAFTASDINKPAWKGKYTADTTRQNGFTTVTYTATDHALRTRLVQLNFKNGSNSPVSVAITNQTNNFVYQTNENLHYQTTAGYNIKASQKVILMQPETFAITAGFVNQPQPVGTH
;
A
#
# COMPACT_ATOMS: atom_id res chain seq x y z
N MET A 1 -3.45 -0.55 71.01
CA MET A 1 -3.98 0.02 69.75
C MET A 1 -2.84 0.12 68.75
N ASN A 2 -2.88 -0.79 67.77
CA ASN A 2 -2.27 -0.82 66.43
C ASN A 2 -0.82 -0.36 66.19
N HIS A 3 0.04 -1.37 65.97
CA HIS A 3 1.17 -1.31 65.05
C HIS A 3 0.69 -1.12 63.60
N VAL A 4 1.35 -0.24 62.83
CA VAL A 4 1.48 -0.40 61.36
C VAL A 4 2.84 0.11 60.91
N ALA A 5 3.59 -0.77 60.27
CA ALA A 5 4.89 -0.55 59.66
C ALA A 5 4.78 0.21 58.33
N THR A 6 5.73 1.09 58.06
CA THR A 6 5.89 1.81 56.79
C THR A 6 6.81 1.01 55.88
N THR A 7 6.24 0.32 54.88
CA THR A 7 6.99 -0.41 53.86
C THR A 7 7.37 0.51 52.71
N THR A 8 8.67 0.69 52.50
CA THR A 8 9.33 1.26 51.32
C THR A 8 8.99 0.47 50.06
N LYS A 9 8.53 1.15 49.00
CA LYS A 9 8.27 0.55 47.67
C LYS A 9 9.26 1.10 46.65
N HIS A 10 10.12 0.21 46.15
CA HIS A 10 11.06 0.41 45.04
C HIS A 10 10.31 0.67 43.71
N PRO A 11 10.89 1.37 42.72
CA PRO A 11 10.25 1.63 41.44
C PRO A 11 10.30 0.41 40.51
N ASN A 12 9.16 0.10 39.89
CA ASN A 12 9.02 -0.93 38.85
C ASN A 12 9.54 -0.44 37.50
N THR A 13 10.49 -1.18 36.92
CA THR A 13 10.94 -1.10 35.54
C THR A 13 9.92 -1.77 34.60
N PRO A 14 9.50 -1.19 33.47
CA PRO A 14 8.72 -1.90 32.47
C PRO A 14 9.62 -2.70 31.49
N PRO A 15 9.17 -3.89 31.04
CA PRO A 15 9.93 -4.80 30.21
C PRO A 15 9.91 -4.43 28.72
N GLY A 16 11.00 -4.81 28.03
CA GLY A 16 11.21 -4.59 26.61
C GLY A 16 10.11 -5.15 25.72
N LEU A 17 9.63 -4.33 24.79
CA LEU A 17 8.74 -4.75 23.72
C LEU A 17 9.52 -5.06 22.45
N ARG A 18 9.35 -6.30 22.01
CA ARG A 18 10.01 -7.00 20.91
C ARG A 18 9.96 -6.20 19.60
N ARG A 19 11.12 -6.03 18.97
CA ARG A 19 11.27 -5.64 17.57
C ARG A 19 10.65 -6.74 16.70
N GLY A 20 9.45 -6.49 16.18
CA GLY A 20 8.89 -7.24 15.05
C GLY A 20 9.67 -6.89 13.79
N LEU A 21 10.79 -7.58 13.57
CA LEU A 21 11.50 -7.59 12.31
C LEU A 21 10.59 -8.29 11.29
N VAL A 22 10.01 -7.56 10.34
CA VAL A 22 9.45 -8.17 9.13
C VAL A 22 10.59 -8.30 8.14
N PRO A 23 11.11 -9.50 7.86
CA PRO A 23 12.14 -9.67 6.84
C PRO A 23 11.56 -9.37 5.46
N ILE A 24 12.23 -8.48 4.74
CA ILE A 24 11.95 -8.13 3.35
C ILE A 24 12.38 -9.31 2.47
N THR A 25 11.44 -10.17 2.09
CA THR A 25 11.66 -11.20 1.06
C THR A 25 10.60 -11.17 -0.04
N CYS A 26 10.13 -9.99 -0.44
CA CYS A 26 9.11 -9.86 -1.49
C CYS A 26 9.50 -8.99 -2.69
N LEU A 27 10.74 -8.54 -2.84
CA LEU A 27 11.17 -7.82 -4.04
C LEU A 27 12.66 -8.10 -4.34
N PRO A 28 12.95 -9.31 -4.85
CA PRO A 28 13.42 -9.39 -6.23
C PRO A 28 12.87 -10.67 -6.89
N ARG A 29 11.62 -10.64 -7.34
CA ARG A 29 11.06 -11.75 -8.16
C ARG A 29 10.51 -11.29 -9.51
N LEU A 30 10.50 -10.00 -9.83
CA LEU A 30 9.99 -9.55 -11.12
C LEU A 30 10.99 -9.74 -12.28
N LEU A 31 12.31 -9.69 -12.02
CA LEU A 31 13.34 -9.94 -13.05
C LEU A 31 13.73 -11.43 -13.17
N ALA A 32 13.57 -12.23 -12.10
CA ALA A 32 13.96 -13.64 -12.08
C ALA A 32 12.85 -14.61 -12.56
N CYS A 33 11.59 -14.18 -12.64
CA CYS A 33 10.47 -15.09 -12.93
C CYS A 33 10.18 -15.29 -14.44
N LEU A 34 10.93 -14.65 -15.35
CA LEU A 34 10.72 -14.80 -16.80
C LEU A 34 11.68 -15.77 -17.52
N LYS A 35 12.61 -16.42 -16.80
CA LYS A 35 13.60 -17.34 -17.42
C LYS A 35 13.38 -18.83 -17.17
N THR A 36 12.35 -19.26 -16.43
CA THR A 36 12.11 -20.71 -16.24
C THR A 36 10.62 -21.03 -16.33
N ALA A 37 10.12 -21.23 -17.54
CA ALA A 37 8.84 -21.87 -17.81
C ALA A 37 8.93 -22.78 -19.03
N THR A 38 9.89 -23.71 -18.99
CA THR A 38 9.92 -24.90 -19.86
C THR A 38 10.79 -25.94 -19.19
N THR A 39 10.18 -26.83 -18.41
CA THR A 39 10.49 -28.28 -18.42
C THR A 39 9.37 -28.96 -17.65
N ALA A 40 8.55 -29.70 -18.40
CA ALA A 40 7.58 -30.64 -17.88
C ALA A 40 8.31 -31.85 -17.28
N ILE A 41 7.90 -32.30 -16.09
CA ILE A 41 8.19 -33.67 -15.66
C ILE A 41 6.89 -34.28 -15.15
N ARG A 42 6.41 -35.23 -15.95
CA ARG A 42 5.37 -36.22 -15.66
C ARG A 42 5.91 -37.22 -14.64
N TYR A 43 5.21 -37.47 -13.54
CA TYR A 43 5.14 -38.80 -12.93
C TYR A 43 3.78 -38.96 -12.22
N ALA A 44 3.07 -40.01 -12.60
CA ALA A 44 1.87 -40.57 -11.96
C ALA A 44 2.26 -41.88 -11.24
N PRO A 45 1.32 -42.69 -10.71
CA PRO A 45 0.51 -42.45 -9.51
C PRO A 45 0.69 -43.59 -8.48
N GLY A 46 0.16 -43.40 -7.26
CA GLY A 46 -0.25 -44.50 -6.39
C GLY A 46 0.48 -44.59 -5.04
N VAL A 47 -0.21 -44.23 -3.96
CA VAL A 47 -0.66 -45.18 -2.92
C VAL A 47 -1.95 -44.62 -2.33
N ALA A 48 -2.93 -45.50 -2.16
CA ALA A 48 -4.29 -45.26 -1.73
C ALA A 48 -4.43 -45.20 -0.19
N ALA A 49 -5.38 -44.35 0.23
CA ALA A 49 -6.43 -44.57 1.23
C ALA A 49 -6.10 -44.96 2.69
N LEU A 50 -6.55 -44.11 3.64
CA LEU A 50 -7.48 -44.43 4.75
C LEU A 50 -7.92 -43.10 5.42
N LEU A 51 -9.16 -42.57 5.27
CA LEU A 51 -10.37 -42.78 6.13
C LEU A 51 -10.06 -42.50 7.63
N ILE A 52 -10.70 -41.64 8.46
CA ILE A 52 -12.06 -41.04 8.68
C ILE A 52 -11.82 -40.03 9.85
N CYS A 53 -12.36 -38.81 10.01
CA CYS A 53 -13.73 -38.46 10.46
C CYS A 53 -13.86 -36.93 10.70
N LEU A 54 -14.93 -36.35 10.16
CA LEU A 54 -15.86 -35.40 10.77
C LEU A 54 -15.37 -34.35 11.80
N TYR A 55 -15.33 -33.09 11.40
CA TYR A 55 -16.03 -32.00 12.11
C TYR A 55 -16.50 -30.96 11.08
N GLY A 56 -17.81 -30.93 10.88
CA GLY A 56 -18.49 -29.83 10.21
C GLY A 56 -18.78 -28.72 11.21
N CYS A 57 -18.48 -27.47 10.85
CA CYS A 57 -19.12 -26.31 11.44
C CYS A 57 -19.91 -25.61 10.32
N ASN A 58 -21.23 -25.76 10.33
CA ASN A 58 -22.12 -24.83 9.64
C ASN A 58 -22.17 -23.54 10.47
N PRO A 59 -21.84 -22.36 9.92
CA PRO A 59 -22.30 -21.13 10.54
C PRO A 59 -23.80 -21.00 10.29
N ALA A 60 -24.58 -21.00 11.38
CA ALA A 60 -25.98 -20.57 11.37
C ALA A 60 -26.08 -19.13 10.85
N PRO A 61 -27.17 -18.75 10.15
CA PRO A 61 -27.40 -17.38 9.70
C PRO A 61 -27.71 -16.49 10.91
N GLY A 62 -26.66 -15.94 11.51
CA GLY A 62 -26.77 -14.84 12.45
C GLY A 62 -27.07 -13.57 11.67
N ASN A 63 -28.33 -13.11 11.74
CA ASN A 63 -28.71 -11.75 11.44
C ASN A 63 -27.99 -10.80 12.41
N GLY A 64 -26.76 -10.45 12.06
CA GLY A 64 -25.98 -9.38 12.66
C GLY A 64 -25.60 -8.42 11.55
N THR A 65 -26.42 -7.39 11.36
CA THR A 65 -26.06 -6.20 10.59
C THR A 65 -24.73 -5.67 11.13
N PRO A 66 -23.66 -5.59 10.32
CA PRO A 66 -22.57 -4.70 10.65
C PRO A 66 -23.08 -3.30 10.35
N ASN A 67 -23.64 -2.67 11.39
CA ASN A 67 -23.75 -1.23 11.46
C ASN A 67 -22.35 -0.64 11.32
N VAL A 68 -21.95 -0.34 10.08
CA VAL A 68 -20.79 0.51 9.81
C VAL A 68 -21.31 1.93 9.61
N GLN A 69 -21.81 2.51 10.69
CA GLN A 69 -21.64 3.94 10.95
C GLN A 69 -20.54 4.10 11.99
N ALA A 70 -19.30 3.88 11.55
CA ALA A 70 -18.18 4.57 12.18
C ALA A 70 -18.21 6.01 11.65
N SER A 71 -18.67 6.93 12.49
CA SER A 71 -18.54 8.37 12.27
C SER A 71 -17.07 8.70 12.00
N ASP A 72 -16.81 9.13 10.77
CA ASP A 72 -15.51 9.47 10.19
C ASP A 72 -14.89 10.66 10.94
N THR A 73 -14.12 10.39 11.99
CA THR A 73 -13.26 11.40 12.65
C THR A 73 -11.81 11.19 12.22
N ALA A 74 -11.58 10.88 10.94
CA ALA A 74 -10.24 10.87 10.38
C ALA A 74 -9.64 12.28 10.50
N ALA A 75 -8.43 12.37 11.06
CA ALA A 75 -7.76 13.65 11.28
C ALA A 75 -7.26 14.27 9.97
N TYR A 76 -7.10 13.44 8.94
CA TYR A 76 -6.59 13.79 7.63
C TYR A 76 -7.44 13.12 6.54
N PHE A 77 -7.26 13.53 5.28
CA PHE A 77 -7.88 12.84 4.16
C PHE A 77 -7.56 11.34 4.18
N ASN A 78 -8.57 10.50 3.97
CA ASN A 78 -8.44 9.05 4.04
C ASN A 78 -7.96 8.47 2.69
N LEU A 79 -6.65 8.30 2.54
CA LEU A 79 -6.04 7.73 1.34
C LEU A 79 -6.50 6.30 1.11
N ASN A 80 -6.62 5.51 2.18
CA ASN A 80 -7.10 4.13 2.09
C ASN A 80 -8.49 4.06 1.47
N ARG A 81 -9.43 4.89 1.93
CA ARG A 81 -10.79 4.95 1.37
C ARG A 81 -10.76 5.32 -0.12
N PHE A 82 -10.01 6.36 -0.47
CA PHE A 82 -9.87 6.81 -1.86
C PHE A 82 -9.30 5.71 -2.76
N PHE A 83 -8.16 5.12 -2.41
CA PHE A 83 -7.53 4.10 -3.25
C PHE A 83 -8.32 2.79 -3.30
N ASN A 84 -9.05 2.42 -2.24
CA ASN A 84 -9.98 1.28 -2.30
C ASN A 84 -11.14 1.54 -3.28
N GLN A 85 -11.65 2.78 -3.34
CA GLN A 85 -12.65 3.16 -4.35
C GLN A 85 -12.06 3.11 -5.77
N GLU A 86 -10.81 3.56 -5.95
CA GLU A 86 -10.12 3.47 -7.25
C GLU A 86 -9.87 2.01 -7.67
N ILE A 87 -9.49 1.14 -6.73
CA ILE A 87 -9.35 -0.31 -6.98
C ILE A 87 -10.68 -0.88 -7.50
N THR A 88 -11.79 -0.62 -6.79
CA THR A 88 -13.12 -1.08 -7.23
C THR A 88 -13.50 -0.52 -8.59
N ARG A 89 -13.25 0.78 -8.82
CA ARG A 89 -13.56 1.42 -10.11
C ARG A 89 -12.81 0.73 -11.26
N LEU A 90 -11.49 0.59 -11.13
CA LEU A 90 -10.62 0.01 -12.16
C LEU A 90 -10.93 -1.47 -12.43
N GLN A 91 -11.32 -2.22 -11.40
CA GLN A 91 -11.80 -3.60 -11.53
C GLN A 91 -13.12 -3.66 -12.31
N ASN A 92 -14.10 -2.84 -11.94
CA ASN A 92 -15.42 -2.82 -12.57
C ASN A 92 -15.36 -2.37 -14.04
N SER A 93 -14.50 -1.40 -14.35
CA SER A 93 -14.26 -0.96 -15.74
C SER A 93 -13.34 -1.88 -16.54
N LYS A 94 -12.85 -2.99 -15.93
CA LYS A 94 -11.88 -3.91 -16.54
C LYS A 94 -10.67 -3.18 -17.14
N THR A 95 -10.22 -2.12 -16.49
CA THR A 95 -9.13 -1.30 -17.00
C THR A 95 -7.87 -2.14 -17.11
N GLY A 96 -7.22 -2.11 -18.28
CA GLY A 96 -5.91 -2.70 -18.47
C GLY A 96 -4.81 -1.72 -18.06
N LEU A 97 -3.57 -2.20 -18.13
CA LEU A 97 -2.40 -1.43 -17.71
C LEU A 97 -1.24 -1.66 -18.68
N GLN A 98 -0.69 -0.59 -19.26
CA GLN A 98 0.65 -0.64 -19.85
C GLN A 98 1.64 -0.18 -18.78
N LYS A 99 2.55 -1.07 -18.37
CA LYS A 99 3.48 -0.84 -17.27
C LYS A 99 4.91 -0.99 -17.74
N THR A 100 5.71 0.02 -17.47
CA THR A 100 7.17 -0.01 -17.60
C THR A 100 7.79 -0.04 -16.21
N ALA A 101 8.62 -1.04 -15.94
CA ALA A 101 9.43 -1.13 -14.74
C ALA A 101 10.90 -0.97 -15.12
N ALA A 102 11.64 -0.15 -14.38
CA ALA A 102 13.05 0.11 -14.60
C ALA A 102 13.84 -0.07 -13.30
N LEU A 103 15.00 -0.71 -13.41
CA LEU A 103 16.01 -0.82 -12.35
C LEU A 103 17.32 -0.29 -12.92
N ASN A 104 17.81 0.82 -12.37
CA ASN A 104 18.94 1.56 -12.88
C ASN A 104 18.75 1.91 -14.38
N GLN A 105 19.56 1.33 -15.27
CA GLN A 105 19.49 1.59 -16.72
C GLN A 105 18.66 0.55 -17.49
N GLU A 106 18.26 -0.54 -16.84
CA GLU A 106 17.49 -1.60 -17.48
C GLU A 106 15.99 -1.37 -17.28
N SER A 107 15.19 -1.62 -18.32
CA SER A 107 13.74 -1.50 -18.22
C SER A 107 12.99 -2.56 -19.03
N GLU A 108 11.79 -2.88 -18.58
CA GLU A 108 10.87 -3.81 -19.24
C GLU A 108 9.47 -3.19 -19.28
N THR A 109 8.82 -3.28 -20.45
CA THR A 109 7.43 -2.84 -20.63
C THR A 109 6.52 -4.03 -20.91
N LYS A 110 5.37 -4.09 -20.22
CA LYS A 110 4.33 -5.10 -20.39
C LYS A 110 2.94 -4.47 -20.41
N THR A 111 2.07 -5.03 -21.25
CA THR A 111 0.64 -4.70 -21.24
C THR A 111 -0.12 -5.82 -20.55
N LEU A 112 -0.86 -5.47 -19.50
CA LEU A 112 -1.65 -6.38 -18.67
C LEU A 112 -3.14 -6.11 -18.92
N LYS A 113 -3.88 -7.14 -19.34
CA LYS A 113 -5.33 -7.07 -19.50
C LYS A 113 -6.07 -7.34 -18.18
N GLU A 114 -5.52 -8.24 -17.39
CA GLU A 114 -6.01 -8.57 -16.06
C GLU A 114 -5.00 -8.07 -15.02
N VAL A 115 -5.44 -7.18 -14.15
CA VAL A 115 -4.59 -6.50 -13.19
C VAL A 115 -5.11 -6.76 -11.78
N ASN A 116 -4.24 -7.25 -10.90
CA ASN A 116 -4.53 -7.27 -9.47
C ASN A 116 -4.34 -5.87 -8.89
N TRP A 117 -5.37 -5.04 -9.01
CA TRP A 117 -5.35 -3.64 -8.58
C TRP A 117 -5.07 -3.45 -7.09
N GLN A 118 -5.48 -4.40 -6.24
CA GLN A 118 -5.17 -4.37 -4.82
C GLN A 118 -3.66 -4.42 -4.56
N LYS A 119 -2.94 -5.30 -5.27
CA LYS A 119 -1.49 -5.39 -5.20
C LYS A 119 -0.83 -4.18 -5.86
N GLU A 120 -1.34 -3.76 -7.01
CA GLU A 120 -0.73 -2.70 -7.80
C GLU A 120 -0.76 -1.33 -7.11
N LEU A 121 -1.85 -1.01 -6.41
CA LEU A 121 -2.00 0.27 -5.68
C LEU A 121 -1.60 0.19 -4.20
N SER A 122 -0.98 -0.92 -3.77
CA SER A 122 -0.63 -1.16 -2.35
C SER A 122 0.37 -0.14 -1.77
N ALA A 123 1.30 0.39 -2.58
CA ALA A 123 2.24 1.41 -2.12
C ALA A 123 1.51 2.71 -1.69
N PHE A 124 0.41 3.04 -2.38
CA PHE A 124 -0.39 4.21 -2.09
C PHE A 124 -1.23 4.02 -0.81
N THR A 125 -1.90 2.88 -0.66
CA THR A 125 -2.67 2.56 0.57
C THR A 125 -1.75 2.43 1.80
N ALA A 126 -0.56 1.84 1.65
CA ALA A 126 0.45 1.78 2.70
C ALA A 126 1.02 3.14 3.12
N SER A 127 0.70 4.21 2.39
CA SER A 127 1.10 5.60 2.67
C SER A 127 -0.01 6.40 3.37
N ASP A 128 -1.13 5.78 3.76
CA ASP A 128 -2.16 6.45 4.53
C ASP A 128 -1.62 6.98 5.88
N ILE A 129 -2.01 8.23 6.19
CA ILE A 129 -1.51 8.98 7.34
C ILE A 129 -2.47 8.98 8.53
N ASN A 130 -3.63 8.30 8.46
CA ASN A 130 -4.64 8.27 9.52
C ASN A 130 -4.38 7.21 10.61
N LYS A 131 -3.11 6.96 10.92
CA LYS A 131 -2.77 6.03 12.02
C LYS A 131 -3.01 6.72 13.37
N PRO A 132 -3.56 6.02 14.38
CA PRO A 132 -3.82 6.61 15.70
C PRO A 132 -2.61 7.32 16.32
N ALA A 133 -1.42 6.72 16.20
CA ALA A 133 -0.17 7.28 16.72
C ALA A 133 0.34 8.53 15.98
N TRP A 134 -0.25 8.87 14.83
CA TRP A 134 0.19 9.97 13.96
C TRP A 134 -0.75 11.18 14.01
N LYS A 135 -1.82 11.11 14.81
CA LYS A 135 -2.75 12.23 15.01
C LYS A 135 -1.99 13.46 15.52
N GLY A 136 -2.15 14.59 14.84
CA GLY A 136 -1.46 15.85 15.17
C GLY A 136 0.01 15.90 14.72
N LYS A 137 0.50 14.91 13.97
CA LYS A 137 1.89 14.84 13.48
C LYS A 137 2.07 15.29 12.02
N TYR A 138 1.03 15.90 11.46
CA TYR A 138 1.06 16.54 10.14
C TYR A 138 0.43 17.93 10.24
N THR A 139 1.05 18.90 9.60
CA THR A 139 0.41 20.18 9.26
C THR A 139 -0.37 20.02 7.97
N ALA A 140 -1.43 20.82 7.80
CA ALA A 140 -2.22 20.87 6.57
C ALA A 140 -2.20 22.30 6.03
N ASP A 141 -1.89 22.43 4.74
CA ASP A 141 -2.00 23.68 3.99
C ASP A 141 -2.95 23.50 2.80
N THR A 142 -3.63 24.56 2.38
CA THR A 142 -4.57 24.54 1.25
C THR A 142 -4.38 25.76 0.37
N THR A 143 -4.04 25.52 -0.90
CA THR A 143 -3.94 26.56 -1.92
C THR A 143 -5.05 26.40 -2.96
N ARG A 144 -5.44 27.50 -3.60
CA ARG A 144 -6.44 27.49 -4.68
C ARG A 144 -5.91 28.29 -5.85
N GLN A 145 -5.78 27.66 -7.01
CA GLN A 145 -5.24 28.28 -8.22
C GLN A 145 -5.79 27.61 -9.47
N ASN A 146 -6.08 28.40 -10.51
CA ASN A 146 -6.44 27.91 -11.86
C ASN A 146 -7.60 26.88 -11.89
N GLY A 147 -8.60 27.02 -11.00
CA GLY A 147 -9.71 26.08 -10.94
C GLY A 147 -9.43 24.78 -10.16
N PHE A 148 -8.31 24.73 -9.44
CA PHE A 148 -7.91 23.62 -8.58
C PHE A 148 -7.78 24.06 -7.13
N THR A 149 -8.07 23.14 -6.22
CA THR A 149 -7.74 23.22 -4.79
C THR A 149 -6.68 22.16 -4.49
N THR A 150 -5.55 22.56 -3.91
CA THR A 150 -4.47 21.65 -3.51
C THR A 150 -4.41 21.59 -1.99
N VAL A 151 -4.57 20.41 -1.42
CA VAL A 151 -4.37 20.16 0.02
C VAL A 151 -3.05 19.44 0.21
N THR A 152 -2.14 20.00 1.01
CA THR A 152 -0.83 19.41 1.30
C THR A 152 -0.72 19.10 2.79
N TYR A 153 -0.46 17.83 3.11
CA TYR A 153 -0.10 17.39 4.45
C TYR A 153 1.41 17.19 4.55
N THR A 154 2.04 17.81 5.54
CA THR A 154 3.50 17.71 5.76
C THR A 154 3.79 17.17 7.15
N ALA A 155 4.58 16.11 7.24
CA ALA A 155 4.95 15.49 8.51
C ALA A 155 5.82 16.43 9.36
N THR A 156 5.44 16.63 10.62
CA THR A 156 6.20 17.45 11.58
C THR A 156 7.27 16.65 12.33
N ASP A 157 7.14 15.32 12.36
CA ASP A 157 8.05 14.41 13.05
C ASP A 157 8.90 13.64 12.02
N HIS A 158 10.23 13.78 12.06
CA HIS A 158 11.17 13.16 11.11
C HIS A 158 11.17 11.63 11.09
N ALA A 159 10.66 10.97 12.12
CA ALA A 159 10.57 9.51 12.18
C ALA A 159 9.43 8.94 11.33
N LEU A 160 8.47 9.78 10.89
CA LEU A 160 7.35 9.35 10.07
C LEU A 160 7.80 9.03 8.65
N ARG A 161 7.39 7.84 8.17
CA ARG A 161 7.72 7.36 6.82
C ARG A 161 7.13 8.26 5.75
N THR A 162 5.84 8.54 5.81
CA THR A 162 5.15 9.40 4.86
C THR A 162 5.43 10.85 5.24
N ARG A 163 6.21 11.54 4.42
CA ARG A 163 6.68 12.90 4.69
C ARG A 163 5.73 13.95 4.18
N LEU A 164 5.14 13.67 3.02
CA LEU A 164 4.27 14.59 2.31
C LEU A 164 3.16 13.81 1.60
N VAL A 165 1.95 14.32 1.69
CA VAL A 165 0.81 13.90 0.87
C VAL A 165 0.20 15.17 0.28
N GLN A 166 0.16 15.27 -1.04
CA GLN A 166 -0.50 16.35 -1.76
C GLN A 166 -1.66 15.79 -2.57
N LEU A 167 -2.82 16.42 -2.42
CA LEU A 167 -4.06 16.08 -3.10
C LEU A 167 -4.50 17.26 -3.94
N ASN A 168 -4.70 17.05 -5.23
CA ASN A 168 -5.24 18.07 -6.10
C ASN A 168 -6.68 17.74 -6.44
N PHE A 169 -7.57 18.70 -6.25
CA PHE A 169 -8.99 18.61 -6.56
C PHE A 169 -9.32 19.62 -7.65
N LYS A 170 -10.10 19.20 -8.64
CA LYS A 170 -10.79 20.16 -9.52
C LYS A 170 -11.91 20.83 -8.72
N ASN A 171 -12.12 22.13 -8.89
CA ASN A 171 -13.18 22.85 -8.18
C ASN A 171 -14.54 22.18 -8.39
N GLY A 172 -15.29 21.99 -7.29
CA GLY A 172 -16.56 21.27 -7.27
C GLY A 172 -16.45 19.75 -7.19
N SER A 173 -15.23 19.17 -7.23
CA SER A 173 -15.02 17.73 -7.01
C SER A 173 -14.68 17.45 -5.55
N ASN A 174 -15.30 16.40 -4.99
CA ASN A 174 -14.97 15.87 -3.66
C ASN A 174 -13.90 14.76 -3.71
N SER A 175 -13.50 14.34 -4.91
CA SER A 175 -12.44 13.36 -5.12
C SER A 175 -11.23 14.01 -5.77
N PRO A 176 -10.00 13.65 -5.35
CA PRO A 176 -8.80 14.20 -5.95
C PRO A 176 -8.64 13.70 -7.40
N VAL A 177 -8.15 14.58 -8.28
CA VAL A 177 -7.76 14.24 -9.65
C VAL A 177 -6.31 13.75 -9.73
N SER A 178 -5.49 14.12 -8.75
CA SER A 178 -4.16 13.55 -8.55
C SER A 178 -3.75 13.50 -7.09
N VAL A 179 -2.87 12.55 -6.78
CA VAL A 179 -2.27 12.34 -5.46
C VAL A 179 -0.76 12.23 -5.64
N ALA A 180 0.01 13.05 -4.93
CA ALA A 180 1.46 12.94 -4.85
C ALA A 180 1.87 12.60 -3.41
N ILE A 181 2.79 11.65 -3.24
CA ILE A 181 3.24 11.19 -1.93
C ILE A 181 4.76 11.10 -1.95
N THR A 182 5.39 11.64 -0.91
CA THR A 182 6.82 11.42 -0.63
C THR A 182 6.96 10.59 0.63
N ASN A 183 7.59 9.43 0.50
CA ASN A 183 7.96 8.55 1.58
C ASN A 183 9.48 8.55 1.76
N GLN A 184 9.93 8.52 3.01
CA GLN A 184 11.34 8.41 3.37
C GLN A 184 11.51 7.43 4.53
N THR A 185 12.54 6.61 4.48
CA THR A 185 13.01 5.85 5.66
C THR A 185 14.50 6.08 5.77
N ASN A 186 14.97 6.38 6.97
CA ASN A 186 16.39 6.55 7.24
C ASN A 186 16.73 5.83 8.54
N ASN A 187 17.69 4.91 8.48
CA ASN A 187 18.31 4.31 9.64
C ASN A 187 19.77 4.02 9.35
N PHE A 188 20.48 3.49 10.35
CA PHE A 188 21.92 3.24 10.25
C PHE A 188 22.33 2.31 9.10
N VAL A 189 21.45 1.37 8.70
CA VAL A 189 21.78 0.34 7.71
C VAL A 189 21.37 0.78 6.30
N TYR A 190 20.27 1.50 6.17
CA TYR A 190 19.74 1.91 4.88
C TYR A 190 18.95 3.21 4.91
N GLN A 191 18.91 3.85 3.75
CA GLN A 191 18.06 4.99 3.45
C GLN A 191 17.22 4.68 2.20
N THR A 192 15.93 5.00 2.25
CA THR A 192 15.03 4.96 1.10
C THR A 192 14.34 6.31 0.91
N ASN A 193 14.17 6.69 -0.35
CA ASN A 193 13.28 7.77 -0.76
C ASN A 193 12.34 7.20 -1.82
N GLU A 194 11.05 7.49 -1.72
CA GLU A 194 10.05 7.03 -2.67
C GLU A 194 9.08 8.18 -2.96
N ASN A 195 8.89 8.48 -4.25
CA ASN A 195 7.90 9.43 -4.73
C ASN A 195 6.86 8.67 -5.53
N LEU A 196 5.60 8.77 -5.09
CA LEU A 196 4.44 8.17 -5.72
C LEU A 196 3.59 9.29 -6.32
N HIS A 197 3.16 9.12 -7.56
CA HIS A 197 2.24 10.04 -8.20
C HIS A 197 1.12 9.25 -8.88
N TYR A 198 -0.12 9.56 -8.56
CA TYR A 198 -1.31 8.93 -9.12
C TYR A 198 -2.17 9.98 -9.82
N GLN A 199 -2.69 9.64 -10.99
CA GLN A 199 -3.67 10.42 -11.74
C GLN A 199 -4.90 9.54 -12.03
N THR A 200 -6.07 9.94 -11.53
CA THR A 200 -7.30 9.13 -11.54
C THR A 200 -7.70 8.60 -12.92
N THR A 201 -7.46 9.36 -13.98
CA THR A 201 -7.87 8.98 -15.34
C THR A 201 -6.74 8.47 -16.22
N ALA A 202 -5.48 8.57 -15.77
CA ALA A 202 -4.32 8.34 -16.66
C ALA A 202 -3.42 7.19 -16.20
N GLY A 203 -3.18 7.04 -14.90
CA GLY A 203 -2.23 6.05 -14.40
C GLY A 203 -1.43 6.53 -13.21
N TYR A 204 -0.22 6.01 -13.04
CA TYR A 204 0.66 6.37 -11.94
C TYR A 204 2.13 6.21 -12.27
N ASN A 205 2.97 6.87 -11.46
CA ASN A 205 4.41 6.74 -11.48
C ASN A 205 4.92 6.53 -10.04
N ILE A 206 5.91 5.67 -9.90
CA ILE A 206 6.63 5.41 -8.66
C ILE A 206 8.11 5.57 -8.99
N LYS A 207 8.82 6.39 -8.22
CA LYS A 207 10.29 6.48 -8.28
C LYS A 207 10.83 6.25 -6.89
N ALA A 208 11.74 5.31 -6.76
CA ALA A 208 12.40 5.00 -5.50
C ALA A 208 13.93 5.01 -5.67
N SER A 209 14.63 5.45 -4.64
CA SER A 209 16.06 5.25 -4.49
C SER A 209 16.35 4.61 -3.15
N GLN A 210 17.29 3.68 -3.14
CA GLN A 210 17.74 2.99 -1.95
C GLN A 210 19.26 3.03 -1.87
N LYS A 211 19.76 3.36 -0.69
CA LYS A 211 21.18 3.28 -0.34
C LYS A 211 21.32 2.37 0.86
N VAL A 212 22.03 1.26 0.70
CA VAL A 212 22.44 0.37 1.79
C VAL A 212 23.91 0.64 2.09
N ILE A 213 24.29 0.56 3.37
CA ILE A 213 25.70 0.73 3.76
C ILE A 213 26.60 -0.23 2.97
N LEU A 214 27.78 0.26 2.55
CA LEU A 214 28.77 -0.49 1.76
C LEU A 214 28.32 -0.94 0.34
N MET A 215 27.14 -0.53 -0.12
CA MET A 215 26.63 -0.84 -1.47
C MET A 215 26.47 0.42 -2.30
N GLN A 216 26.47 0.26 -3.62
CA GLN A 216 26.10 1.34 -4.53
C GLN A 216 24.60 1.64 -4.41
N PRO A 217 24.17 2.91 -4.51
CA PRO A 217 22.76 3.25 -4.54
C PRO A 217 22.07 2.63 -5.75
N GLU A 218 20.85 2.14 -5.54
CA GLU A 218 19.99 1.64 -6.59
C GLU A 218 18.81 2.57 -6.81
N THR A 219 18.38 2.70 -8.06
CA THR A 219 17.17 3.46 -8.41
C THR A 219 16.18 2.56 -9.12
N PHE A 220 14.91 2.69 -8.74
CA PHE A 220 13.80 1.94 -9.30
C PHE A 220 12.72 2.90 -9.77
N ALA A 221 12.12 2.61 -10.92
CA ALA A 221 10.98 3.38 -11.41
C ALA A 221 9.90 2.45 -11.98
N ILE A 222 8.64 2.78 -11.68
CA ILE A 222 7.48 2.23 -12.37
C ILE A 222 6.75 3.39 -13.00
N THR A 223 6.42 3.28 -14.28
CA THR A 223 5.44 4.13 -14.94
C THR A 223 4.36 3.23 -15.49
N ALA A 224 3.09 3.54 -15.20
CA ALA A 224 2.00 2.73 -15.68
C ALA A 224 0.84 3.60 -16.15
N GLY A 225 0.41 3.37 -17.39
CA GLY A 225 -0.71 4.05 -18.02
C GLY A 225 -1.93 3.13 -18.09
N PHE A 226 -3.10 3.68 -17.75
CA PHE A 226 -4.37 2.97 -17.92
C PHE A 226 -4.69 2.81 -19.40
N VAL A 227 -5.07 1.59 -19.79
CA VAL A 227 -5.51 1.30 -21.15
C VAL A 227 -6.94 0.76 -21.12
N ASN A 228 -7.80 1.31 -21.96
CA ASN A 228 -9.14 0.76 -22.14
C ASN A 228 -9.04 -0.58 -22.88
N GLN A 229 -9.86 -1.56 -22.50
CA GLN A 229 -9.97 -2.79 -23.28
C GLN A 229 -10.58 -2.43 -24.64
N PRO A 230 -10.00 -2.87 -25.77
CA PRO A 230 -10.73 -2.89 -27.03
C PRO A 230 -12.02 -3.68 -26.81
N GLN A 231 -13.17 -3.05 -27.06
CA GLN A 231 -14.45 -3.77 -27.07
C GLN A 231 -14.35 -4.89 -28.12
N PRO A 232 -14.86 -6.11 -27.87
CA PRO A 232 -15.06 -7.06 -28.96
C PRO A 232 -15.99 -6.37 -29.96
N VAL A 233 -15.50 -6.15 -31.18
CA VAL A 233 -16.37 -5.72 -32.27
C VAL A 233 -17.36 -6.85 -32.48
N GLY A 234 -18.63 -6.60 -32.12
CA GLY A 234 -19.70 -7.55 -32.35
C GLY A 234 -19.80 -7.83 -33.85
N THR A 235 -19.51 -9.05 -34.25
CA THR A 235 -19.91 -9.56 -35.55
C THR A 235 -21.43 -9.70 -35.51
N HIS A 236 -22.12 -8.78 -36.18
CA HIS A 236 -23.52 -8.92 -36.56
C HIS A 236 -23.68 -10.05 -37.58
#